data_AF-A0A958K039-F1
#
_entry.id   AF-A0A958K039-F1
#
_cell.length_a   1.000
_cell.length_b   1.000
_cell.length_c   1.000
_cell.angle_alpha   90.00
_cell.angle_beta   90.00
_cell.angle_gamma   90.00
#
_symmetry.space_group_name_H-M   'P 1'
#
loop_
_entity.id
_entity.type
_entity.pdbx_description
1 polymer ?
#
loop_
_entity_poly.entity_id
_entity_poly.type
_entity_poly.pdbx_seq_one_letter_code
_entity_poly.pdbx_strand_id
1 'polypeptide(L)'
;MRELEAETQSPDFWNDQDRAQSVLRERSLCQEAIDAVQELDTLVGDVETALELATEGEQEFIDEAHTTLRSLSEKIAQQEFLCKMDGEFDSQNAILEINSGAGGTEAQDWGEMLLRMYLRWAERKGFSAEQLECTPGEEAGIKSSTIFIKGDYAYGHLRSEQGVHRLVRISPFDSNARRHTS
;
A
#
# COMPACT_ATOMS: atom_id res chain seq x y z
N MET A 1 -12.17 10.24 17.75
CA MET A 1 -13.44 10.12 17.00
C MET A 1 -14.52 11.12 17.42
N ARG A 2 -15.07 11.06 18.65
CA ARG A 2 -16.13 12.00 19.10
C ARG A 2 -15.75 13.48 18.99
N GLU A 3 -14.49 13.81 19.25
CA GLU A 3 -13.97 15.18 19.12
C GLU A 3 -13.89 15.63 17.66
N LEU A 4 -13.39 14.78 16.76
CA LEU A 4 -13.34 15.04 15.31
C LEU A 4 -14.76 15.18 14.72
N GLU A 5 -15.72 14.37 15.17
CA GLU A 5 -17.13 14.52 14.81
C GLU A 5 -17.69 15.89 15.23
N ALA A 6 -17.45 16.29 16.48
CA ALA A 6 -17.90 17.58 16.97
C ALA A 6 -17.27 18.74 16.17
N GLU A 7 -16.00 18.64 15.79
CA GLU A 7 -15.31 19.62 14.94
C GLU A 7 -15.94 19.70 13.54
N THR A 8 -16.23 18.56 12.91
CA THR A 8 -16.88 18.52 11.57
C THR A 8 -18.33 19.04 11.56
N GLN A 9 -19.00 19.07 12.72
CA GLN A 9 -20.36 19.60 12.88
C GLN A 9 -20.39 21.11 13.17
N SER A 10 -19.22 21.74 13.38
CA SER A 10 -19.13 23.18 13.63
C SER A 10 -19.55 23.98 12.40
N PRO A 11 -20.35 25.05 12.55
CA PRO A 11 -20.74 25.93 11.44
C PRO A 11 -19.53 26.55 10.72
N ASP A 12 -18.45 26.77 11.45
CA ASP A 12 -17.23 27.42 10.96
C ASP A 12 -16.22 26.44 10.35
N PHE A 13 -16.53 25.13 10.32
CA PHE A 13 -15.59 24.09 9.89
C PHE A 13 -15.06 24.32 8.46
N TRP A 14 -15.93 24.79 7.57
CA TRP A 14 -15.58 25.04 6.17
C TRP A 14 -14.89 26.39 5.92
N ASN A 15 -14.70 27.22 6.96
CA ASN A 15 -14.02 28.51 6.81
C ASN A 15 -12.51 28.34 6.54
N ASP A 16 -11.92 27.22 6.96
CA ASP A 16 -10.54 26.84 6.69
C ASP A 16 -10.50 25.50 5.95
N GLN A 17 -10.30 25.57 4.62
CA GLN A 17 -10.35 24.40 3.76
C GLN A 17 -9.21 23.40 4.02
N ASP A 18 -8.02 23.88 4.36
CA ASP A 18 -6.85 23.04 4.63
C ASP A 18 -7.04 22.29 5.95
N ARG A 19 -7.53 23.00 6.98
CA ARG A 19 -7.89 22.39 8.27
C ARG A 19 -9.01 21.36 8.10
N ALA A 20 -10.05 21.69 7.34
CA ALA A 20 -11.16 20.78 7.09
C ALA A 20 -10.72 19.47 6.42
N GLN A 21 -9.83 19.55 5.42
CA GLN A 21 -9.27 18.36 4.78
C GLN A 21 -8.45 17.50 5.74
N SER A 22 -7.63 18.12 6.59
CA SER A 22 -6.84 17.40 7.59
C SER A 22 -7.74 16.64 8.58
N VAL A 23 -8.78 17.30 9.09
CA VAL A 23 -9.71 16.71 10.07
C VAL A 23 -10.52 15.57 9.45
N LEU A 24 -11.00 15.75 8.21
CA LEU A 24 -11.72 14.70 7.49
C LEU A 24 -10.85 13.47 7.23
N ARG A 25 -9.57 13.68 6.90
CA ARG A 25 -8.61 12.58 6.72
C ARG A 25 -8.37 11.84 8.03
N GLU A 26 -8.10 12.57 9.11
CA GLU A 26 -7.88 11.96 10.44
C GLU A 26 -9.12 11.17 10.91
N ARG A 27 -10.31 11.70 10.63
CA ARG A 27 -11.56 11.00 10.89
C ARG A 27 -11.68 9.72 10.06
N SER A 28 -11.36 9.75 8.76
CA SER A 28 -11.39 8.55 7.89
C SER A 28 -10.47 7.47 8.44
N LEU A 29 -9.23 7.82 8.76
CA LEU A 29 -8.25 6.90 9.35
C LEU A 29 -8.76 6.28 10.66
N CYS A 30 -9.34 7.10 11.55
CA CYS A 30 -9.94 6.59 12.78
C CYS A 30 -11.12 5.65 12.50
N GLN A 31 -11.98 5.99 11.55
CA GLN A 31 -13.14 5.19 11.20
C GLN A 31 -12.73 3.85 10.60
N GLU A 32 -11.76 3.84 9.69
CA GLU A 32 -11.21 2.62 9.10
C GLU A 32 -10.62 1.68 10.15
N ALA A 33 -9.90 2.22 11.14
CA ALA A 33 -9.38 1.43 12.24
C ALA A 33 -10.51 0.81 13.11
N ILE A 34 -11.59 1.56 13.35
CA ILE A 34 -12.76 1.05 14.09
C ILE A 34 -13.46 -0.05 13.28
N ASP A 35 -13.71 0.20 12.00
CA ASP A 35 -14.40 -0.73 11.10
C ASP A 35 -13.60 -2.03 10.96
N ALA A 36 -12.26 -1.94 10.88
CA ALA A 36 -11.39 -3.11 10.85
C ALA A 36 -11.50 -3.96 12.13
N VAL A 37 -11.56 -3.34 13.31
CA VAL A 37 -11.74 -4.07 14.57
C VAL A 37 -13.12 -4.72 14.65
N GLN A 38 -14.17 -4.03 14.21
CA GLN A 38 -15.53 -4.57 14.17
C GLN A 38 -15.66 -5.75 13.19
N GLU A 39 -14.98 -5.68 12.05
CA GLU A 39 -14.93 -6.78 11.09
C GLU A 39 -14.22 -8.01 11.68
N LEU A 40 -13.10 -7.81 12.39
CA LEU A 40 -12.41 -8.88 13.09
C LEU A 40 -13.28 -9.53 14.17
N ASP A 41 -13.99 -8.73 14.97
CA ASP A 41 -14.93 -9.22 16.00
C ASP A 41 -16.06 -10.06 15.38
N THR A 42 -16.60 -9.60 14.26
CA THR A 42 -17.63 -10.33 13.49
C THR A 42 -17.10 -11.68 13.02
N LEU A 43 -15.91 -11.70 12.40
CA LEU A 43 -15.29 -12.94 11.92
C LEU A 43 -14.95 -13.92 13.04
N VAL A 44 -14.59 -13.43 14.23
CA VAL A 44 -14.41 -14.28 15.42
C VAL A 44 -15.74 -14.93 15.80
N GLY A 45 -16.82 -14.15 15.88
CA GLY A 45 -18.15 -14.68 16.18
C GLY A 45 -18.66 -15.70 15.15
N ASP A 46 -18.37 -15.46 13.87
CA ASP A 46 -18.71 -16.40 12.78
C ASP A 46 -17.95 -17.72 12.93
N VAL A 47 -16.66 -17.68 13.26
CA VAL A 47 -15.86 -18.88 13.54
C VAL A 47 -16.39 -19.63 14.75
N GLU A 48 -16.67 -18.93 15.86
CA GLU A 48 -17.22 -19.54 17.07
C GLU A 48 -18.55 -20.25 16.77
N THR A 49 -19.46 -19.58 16.07
CA THR A 49 -20.76 -20.13 15.67
C THR A 49 -20.60 -21.37 14.79
N ALA A 50 -19.73 -21.32 13.77
CA ALA A 50 -19.49 -22.47 12.88
C ALA A 50 -18.89 -23.67 13.64
N LEU A 51 -17.99 -23.43 14.59
CA LEU A 51 -17.43 -24.49 15.43
C LEU A 51 -18.47 -25.08 16.39
N GLU A 52 -19.36 -24.26 16.96
CA GLU A 52 -20.47 -24.73 17.79
C GLU A 52 -21.38 -25.69 17.00
N LEU A 53 -21.86 -25.27 15.82
CA LEU A 53 -22.69 -26.10 14.94
C LEU A 53 -21.99 -27.41 14.53
N ALA A 54 -20.69 -27.34 14.24
CA ALA A 54 -19.89 -28.53 13.93
C ALA A 54 -19.83 -29.51 15.11
N THR A 55 -19.74 -29.01 16.35
CA THR A 55 -19.75 -29.86 17.56
C THR A 55 -21.12 -30.48 17.85
N GLU A 56 -22.21 -29.84 17.39
CA GLU A 56 -23.57 -30.36 17.49
C GLU A 56 -23.89 -31.46 16.46
N GLY A 57 -22.96 -31.72 15.53
CA GLY A 57 -23.02 -32.85 14.58
C GLY A 57 -23.12 -32.43 13.12
N GLU A 58 -23.16 -31.13 12.82
CA GLU A 58 -23.22 -30.59 11.46
C GLU A 58 -21.80 -30.42 10.90
N GLN A 59 -21.17 -31.53 10.54
CA GLN A 59 -19.75 -31.57 10.13
C GLN A 59 -19.40 -30.74 8.89
N GLU A 60 -20.39 -30.31 8.10
CA GLU A 60 -20.19 -29.40 6.96
C GLU A 60 -19.69 -28.01 7.40
N PHE A 61 -19.98 -27.58 8.63
CA PHE A 61 -19.50 -26.31 9.18
C PHE A 61 -18.01 -26.33 9.56
N ILE A 62 -17.35 -27.51 9.58
CA ILE A 62 -15.90 -27.60 9.83
C ILE A 62 -15.12 -26.90 8.71
N ASP A 63 -15.51 -27.13 7.45
CA ASP A 63 -14.83 -26.53 6.29
C ASP A 63 -15.10 -25.02 6.21
N GLU A 64 -16.29 -24.59 6.61
CA GLU A 64 -16.64 -23.17 6.76
C GLU A 64 -15.79 -22.51 7.85
N ALA A 65 -15.73 -23.08 9.05
CA ALA A 65 -14.90 -22.59 10.15
C ALA A 65 -13.42 -22.46 9.74
N HIS A 66 -12.88 -23.44 9.02
CA HIS A 66 -11.50 -23.39 8.49
C HIS A 66 -11.30 -22.24 7.49
N THR A 67 -12.25 -22.00 6.61
CA THR A 67 -12.18 -20.93 5.61
C THR A 67 -12.23 -19.56 6.29
N THR A 68 -13.16 -19.38 7.22
CA THR A 68 -13.31 -18.13 7.99
C THR A 68 -12.09 -17.87 8.88
N LEU A 69 -11.55 -18.90 9.55
CA LEU A 69 -10.31 -18.80 10.32
C LEU A 69 -9.12 -18.35 9.47
N ARG A 70 -9.01 -18.84 8.24
CA ARG A 70 -7.95 -18.41 7.33
C ARG A 70 -8.10 -16.92 6.96
N SER A 71 -9.32 -16.49 6.63
CA SER A 71 -9.62 -15.08 6.35
C SER A 71 -9.30 -14.18 7.56
N LEU A 72 -9.71 -14.60 8.76
CA LEU A 72 -9.43 -13.92 10.01
C LEU A 72 -7.91 -13.77 10.23
N SER A 73 -7.14 -14.85 10.06
CA SER A 73 -5.68 -14.84 10.20
C SER A 73 -5.00 -13.88 9.21
N GLU A 74 -5.43 -13.89 7.95
CA GLU A 74 -4.92 -12.99 6.91
C GLU A 74 -5.22 -11.51 7.25
N LYS A 75 -6.41 -11.21 7.75
CA LYS A 75 -6.80 -9.85 8.19
C LYS A 75 -6.06 -9.40 9.44
N ILE A 76 -5.90 -10.25 10.45
CA ILE A 76 -5.13 -9.94 11.66
C ILE A 76 -3.69 -9.57 11.27
N ALA A 77 -3.03 -10.37 10.43
CA ALA A 77 -1.68 -10.07 9.97
C ALA A 77 -1.59 -8.72 9.24
N GLN A 78 -2.63 -8.35 8.49
CA GLN A 78 -2.72 -7.06 7.82
C GLN A 78 -2.85 -5.90 8.83
N GLN A 79 -3.68 -6.05 9.85
CA GLN A 79 -3.83 -5.04 10.91
C GLN A 79 -2.58 -4.92 11.79
N GLU A 80 -1.95 -6.03 12.15
CA GLU A 80 -0.67 -6.02 12.87
C GLU A 80 0.41 -5.26 12.10
N PHE A 81 0.41 -5.36 10.77
CA PHE A 81 1.35 -4.62 9.93
C PHE A 81 1.08 -3.12 9.97
N LEU A 82 -0.18 -2.69 9.92
CA LEU A 82 -0.56 -1.27 10.06
C LEU A 82 -0.22 -0.74 11.45
N CYS A 83 -0.45 -1.51 12.52
CA CYS A 83 -0.09 -1.13 13.89
C CYS A 83 1.42 -0.93 14.09
N LYS A 84 2.27 -1.56 13.27
CA LYS A 84 3.73 -1.36 13.28
C LYS A 84 4.17 -0.09 12.56
N MET A 85 3.28 0.57 11.83
CA MET A 85 3.53 1.85 11.17
C MET A 85 3.26 3.00 12.14
N ASP A 86 4.18 3.19 13.09
CA ASP A 86 4.12 4.21 14.14
C ASP A 86 4.92 5.48 13.81
N GLY A 87 5.47 5.58 12.58
CA GLY A 87 6.22 6.74 12.14
C GLY A 87 5.35 7.98 11.96
N GLU A 88 5.90 9.15 12.26
CA GLU A 88 5.22 10.46 12.17
C GLU A 88 4.54 10.71 10.80
N PHE A 89 5.15 10.20 9.73
CA PHE A 89 4.67 10.38 8.37
C PHE A 89 4.09 9.11 7.76
N ASP A 90 3.97 8.01 8.50
CA ASP A 90 3.59 6.72 7.91
C ASP A 90 2.21 6.77 7.27
N SER A 91 1.26 7.49 7.87
CA SER A 91 -0.10 7.69 7.34
C SER A 91 -0.17 8.62 6.13
N GLN A 92 0.93 9.30 5.76
CA GLN A 92 0.96 10.30 4.71
C GLN A 92 1.02 9.69 3.30
N ASN A 93 0.67 10.53 2.33
CA ASN A 93 0.92 10.23 0.92
C ASN A 93 2.43 10.16 0.66
N ALA A 94 2.84 9.47 -0.40
CA ALA A 94 4.25 9.31 -0.74
C ALA A 94 4.62 9.98 -2.06
N ILE A 95 5.80 10.59 -2.11
CA ILE A 95 6.46 10.92 -3.37
C ILE A 95 7.55 9.88 -3.59
N LEU A 96 7.44 9.12 -4.67
CA LEU A 96 8.41 8.12 -5.09
C LEU A 96 9.22 8.67 -6.25
N GLU A 97 10.53 8.79 -6.06
CA GLU A 97 11.47 9.21 -7.10
C GLU A 97 12.34 8.02 -7.51
N ILE A 98 12.34 7.70 -8.81
CA ILE A 98 13.16 6.65 -9.39
C ILE A 98 14.23 7.33 -10.23
N ASN A 99 15.48 7.05 -9.92
CA ASN A 99 16.65 7.58 -10.62
C ASN A 99 17.49 6.43 -11.16
N SER A 100 17.74 6.42 -12.47
CA SER A 100 18.62 5.44 -13.08
C SER A 100 20.08 5.77 -12.77
N GLY A 101 20.78 4.80 -12.19
CA GLY A 101 22.18 4.92 -11.80
C GLY A 101 23.15 4.84 -12.98
N ALA A 102 24.43 4.65 -12.66
CA ALA A 102 25.48 4.49 -13.66
C ALA A 102 25.34 3.12 -14.36
N GLY A 103 24.82 3.12 -15.59
CA GLY A 103 24.74 1.91 -16.42
C GLY A 103 24.21 2.11 -17.84
N GLY A 104 24.15 3.36 -18.31
CA GLY A 104 23.66 3.70 -19.66
C GLY A 104 22.24 3.19 -19.92
N THR A 105 21.99 2.72 -21.15
CA THR A 105 20.69 2.21 -21.61
C THR A 105 20.14 1.06 -20.74
N GLU A 106 21.00 0.19 -20.20
CA GLU A 106 20.56 -0.94 -19.36
C GLU A 106 20.00 -0.47 -18.00
N ALA A 107 20.64 0.50 -17.36
CA ALA A 107 20.14 1.08 -16.11
C ALA A 107 18.88 1.93 -16.33
N GLN A 108 18.75 2.55 -17.51
CA GLN A 108 17.54 3.27 -17.89
C GLN A 108 16.36 2.31 -18.07
N ASP A 109 16.56 1.18 -18.76
CA ASP A 109 15.53 0.14 -18.92
C ASP A 109 15.13 -0.46 -17.56
N TRP A 110 16.09 -0.69 -16.67
CA TRP A 110 15.79 -1.14 -15.31
C TRP A 110 14.95 -0.13 -14.52
N GLY A 111 15.25 1.17 -14.65
CA GLY A 111 14.44 2.25 -14.07
C GLY A 111 12.98 2.20 -14.55
N GLU A 112 12.76 1.95 -15.84
CA GLU A 112 11.40 1.84 -16.40
C GLU A 112 10.67 0.58 -15.88
N MET A 113 11.39 -0.53 -15.72
CA MET A 113 10.83 -1.74 -15.12
C MET A 113 10.38 -1.51 -13.68
N LEU A 114 11.18 -0.78 -12.88
CA LEU A 114 10.83 -0.40 -11.50
C LEU A 114 9.63 0.55 -11.48
N LEU A 115 9.60 1.56 -12.36
CA LEU A 115 8.46 2.46 -12.51
C LEU A 115 7.17 1.64 -12.75
N ARG A 116 7.19 0.72 -13.71
CA ARG A 116 6.04 -0.14 -14.00
C ARG A 116 5.68 -1.07 -12.83
N MET A 117 6.67 -1.55 -12.07
CA MET A 117 6.44 -2.36 -10.88
C MET A 117 5.66 -1.57 -9.82
N TYR A 118 6.10 -0.35 -9.49
CA TYR A 118 5.46 0.46 -8.46
C TYR A 118 4.09 1.00 -8.87
N LEU A 119 3.88 1.34 -10.16
CA LEU A 119 2.56 1.71 -10.66
C LEU A 119 1.54 0.56 -10.51
N ARG A 120 1.94 -0.68 -10.84
CA ARG A 120 1.08 -1.87 -10.64
C ARG A 120 0.88 -2.21 -9.18
N TRP A 121 1.90 -2.00 -8.35
CA TRP A 121 1.78 -2.18 -6.90
C TRP A 121 0.76 -1.19 -6.30
N ALA A 122 0.83 0.08 -6.67
CA ALA A 122 -0.13 1.09 -6.23
C ALA A 122 -1.56 0.74 -6.63
N GLU A 123 -1.77 0.34 -7.90
CA GLU A 123 -3.08 -0.10 -8.40
C GLU A 123 -3.63 -1.31 -7.60
N ARG A 124 -2.80 -2.32 -7.33
CA ARG A 124 -3.20 -3.50 -6.54
C ARG A 124 -3.52 -3.19 -5.08
N LYS A 125 -2.89 -2.15 -4.52
CA LYS A 125 -3.17 -1.66 -3.17
C LYS A 125 -4.38 -0.73 -3.09
N GLY A 126 -4.96 -0.37 -4.24
CA GLY A 126 -6.05 0.61 -4.31
C GLY A 126 -5.57 2.07 -4.16
N PHE A 127 -4.26 2.31 -4.27
CA PHE A 127 -3.71 3.66 -4.22
C PHE A 127 -3.85 4.36 -5.58
N SER A 128 -4.00 5.68 -5.54
CA SER A 128 -3.96 6.52 -6.74
C SER A 128 -2.51 6.93 -7.00
N ALA A 129 -1.96 6.57 -8.15
CA ALA A 129 -0.62 6.96 -8.57
C ALA A 129 -0.70 7.99 -9.71
N GLU A 130 -0.11 9.16 -9.49
CA GLU A 130 -0.04 10.27 -10.44
C GLU A 130 1.42 10.49 -10.82
N GLN A 131 1.76 10.31 -12.10
CA GLN A 131 3.10 10.59 -12.58
C GLN A 131 3.27 12.10 -12.78
N LEU A 132 4.12 12.73 -11.96
CA LEU A 132 4.34 14.18 -11.99
C LEU A 132 5.36 14.57 -13.05
N GLU A 133 6.46 13.82 -13.12
CA GLU A 133 7.55 14.08 -14.05
C GLU A 133 8.13 12.75 -14.56
N CYS A 134 8.56 12.75 -15.82
CA CYS A 134 9.22 11.63 -16.45
C CYS A 134 10.26 12.15 -17.44
N THR A 135 11.52 11.78 -17.23
CA THR A 135 12.59 12.04 -18.20
C THR A 135 12.93 10.73 -18.89
N PRO A 136 12.63 10.57 -20.19
CA PRO A 136 12.94 9.35 -20.92
C PRO A 136 14.46 9.16 -21.10
N GLY A 137 14.85 7.90 -21.27
CA GLY A 137 16.19 7.52 -21.73
C GLY A 137 16.46 7.96 -23.17
N GLU A 138 17.72 7.92 -23.59
CA GLU A 138 18.11 8.30 -24.96
C GLU A 138 17.74 7.21 -25.98
N GLU A 139 17.90 5.94 -25.60
CA GLU A 139 17.63 4.79 -26.46
C GLU A 139 16.46 3.93 -25.95
N ALA A 140 16.42 3.68 -24.64
CA ALA A 140 15.37 2.90 -23.97
C ALA A 140 15.25 3.34 -22.51
N GLY A 141 14.12 3.01 -21.87
CA GLY A 141 13.95 3.24 -20.45
C GLY A 141 13.69 4.70 -20.05
N ILE A 142 13.94 4.99 -18.77
CA ILE A 142 13.83 6.33 -18.18
C ILE A 142 15.16 6.74 -17.54
N LYS A 143 15.48 8.05 -17.52
CA LYS A 143 16.56 8.59 -16.68
C LYS A 143 16.08 8.84 -15.26
N SER A 144 14.88 9.43 -15.14
CA SER A 144 14.23 9.68 -13.86
C SER A 144 12.71 9.71 -14.01
N SER A 145 11.99 9.40 -12.92
CA SER A 145 10.55 9.62 -12.84
C SER A 145 10.14 9.93 -11.41
N THR A 146 9.22 10.89 -11.26
CA THR A 146 8.61 11.26 -9.98
C THR A 146 7.14 10.90 -10.00
N ILE A 147 6.70 10.12 -9.01
CA ILE A 147 5.34 9.63 -8.88
C ILE A 147 4.79 10.10 -7.54
N PHE A 148 3.59 10.67 -7.55
CA PHE A 148 2.83 10.98 -6.35
C PHE A 148 1.81 9.88 -6.08
N ILE A 149 1.97 9.18 -4.97
CA ILE A 149 1.13 8.06 -4.56
C ILE A 149 0.24 8.54 -3.42
N LYS A 150 -1.06 8.65 -3.72
CA LYS A 150 -2.12 9.04 -2.80
C LYS A 150 -2.82 7.81 -2.26
N GLY A 151 -2.85 7.69 -0.94
CA GLY A 151 -3.49 6.58 -0.25
C GLY A 151 -3.05 6.55 1.22
N ASP A 152 -3.89 5.92 2.03
CA ASP A 152 -3.59 5.78 3.45
C ASP A 152 -2.41 4.84 3.65
N TYR A 153 -1.52 5.26 4.55
CA TYR A 153 -0.28 4.56 4.83
C TYR A 153 0.68 4.39 3.63
N ALA A 154 0.51 5.15 2.54
CA ALA A 154 1.33 5.02 1.34
C ALA A 154 2.83 5.23 1.64
N TYR A 155 3.18 6.22 2.45
CA TYR A 155 4.57 6.44 2.87
C TYR A 155 5.09 5.32 3.76
N GLY A 156 4.33 4.88 4.76
CA GLY A 156 4.73 3.79 5.66
C GLY A 156 5.02 2.49 4.90
N HIS A 157 4.25 2.21 3.85
CA HIS A 157 4.51 1.09 2.94
C HIS A 157 5.80 1.23 2.13
N LEU A 158 6.11 2.42 1.62
CA LEU A 158 7.23 2.67 0.71
C LEU A 158 8.54 3.00 1.42
N ARG A 159 8.50 3.34 2.71
CA ARG A 159 9.68 3.63 3.54
C ARG A 159 10.76 2.54 3.45
N SER A 160 10.36 1.27 3.40
CA SER A 160 11.30 0.15 3.29
C SER A 160 11.91 -0.02 1.89
N GLU A 161 11.36 0.65 0.89
CA GLU A 161 11.79 0.57 -0.51
C GLU A 161 12.91 1.56 -0.83
N GLN A 162 13.25 2.46 0.10
CA GLN A 162 14.30 3.43 -0.06
C GLN A 162 15.67 2.74 -0.18
N GLY A 163 16.33 2.89 -1.33
CA GLY A 163 17.67 2.37 -1.53
C GLY A 163 18.00 2.10 -2.98
N VAL A 164 19.13 1.44 -3.19
CA VAL A 164 19.57 1.01 -4.52
C VAL A 164 19.06 -0.40 -4.80
N HIS A 165 18.24 -0.52 -5.84
CA HIS A 165 17.70 -1.79 -6.30
C HIS A 165 18.58 -2.33 -7.43
N ARG A 166 19.22 -3.47 -7.20
CA ARG A 166 20.20 -4.04 -8.13
C ARG A 166 19.59 -5.13 -9.01
N LEU A 167 19.76 -5.02 -10.33
CA LEU A 167 19.39 -6.02 -11.31
C LEU A 167 20.64 -6.73 -11.85
N VAL A 168 20.59 -8.05 -11.95
CA VAL A 168 21.62 -8.85 -12.63
C VAL A 168 20.94 -9.71 -13.68
N ARG A 169 21.13 -9.39 -14.96
CA ARG A 169 20.54 -10.10 -16.09
C ARG A 169 21.47 -10.15 -17.30
N ILE A 170 21.07 -10.89 -18.32
CA ILE A 170 21.69 -10.79 -19.65
C ILE A 170 21.02 -9.60 -20.34
N SER A 171 21.82 -8.60 -20.74
CA SER A 171 21.27 -7.38 -21.35
C SER A 171 20.75 -7.70 -22.76
N PRO A 172 19.52 -7.27 -23.11
CA PRO A 172 19.04 -7.34 -24.48
C PRO A 172 19.73 -6.33 -25.41
N PHE A 173 20.42 -5.33 -24.85
CA PHE A 173 21.13 -4.28 -25.60
C PHE A 173 22.59 -4.63 -25.88
N ASP A 174 23.14 -5.67 -25.26
CA ASP A 174 24.51 -6.14 -25.53
C ASP A 174 24.53 -7.21 -26.63
N SER A 175 25.16 -6.89 -27.76
CA SER A 175 25.33 -7.80 -28.90
C SER A 175 26.05 -9.09 -28.56
N ASN A 176 26.86 -9.12 -27.50
CA ASN A 176 27.59 -10.31 -27.04
C ASN A 176 26.85 -11.11 -25.96
N ALA A 177 25.61 -10.73 -25.61
CA ALA A 177 24.79 -11.37 -24.58
C ALA A 177 25.53 -11.59 -23.26
N ARG A 178 26.36 -10.62 -22.83
CA ARG A 178 27.07 -10.73 -21.56
C ARG A 178 26.10 -10.46 -20.42
N ARG A 179 26.47 -10.94 -19.23
CA ARG A 179 25.76 -10.63 -17.99
C ARG A 179 26.12 -9.20 -17.58
N HIS A 180 25.11 -8.36 -17.39
CA HIS A 180 25.24 -7.00 -16.88
C HIS A 180 24.74 -6.93 -15.44
N THR A 181 25.22 -5.93 -14.71
CA THR A 181 24.72 -5.52 -13.41
C THR A 181 24.29 -4.07 -13.51
N SER A 182 23.06 -3.78 -13.14
CA SER A 182 22.47 -2.44 -13.14
C SER A 182 21.82 -2.12 -11.81
#